data_AF-A0A7S2GVX0-F1
#
_entry.id   AF-A0A7S2GVX0-F1
#
_cell.length_a   1.000
_cell.length_b   1.000
_cell.length_c   1.000
_cell.angle_alpha   90.00
_cell.angle_beta   90.00
_cell.angle_gamma   90.00
#
_symmetry.space_group_name_H-M   'P 1'
#
loop_
_entity.id
_entity.type
_entity.pdbx_description
1 polymer ?
#
loop_
_entity_poly.entity_id
_entity_poly.type
_entity_poly.pdbx_seq_one_letter_code
_entity_poly.pdbx_strand_id
1 'polypeptide(L)'
;MAPNSTWDQSMSQDDMMEKDTVLVLDNNDNVIGSESKRASHEFTTSQSRGVLHRAFSVFLFDESTSELLLQKRASTKITFPNVWTNTCCSHPLHGMSPGEVDKAEDVANGSVMGAKNAAVRKLNHELGLPGQEVPASKMKFLTRLHYWAADTV
;
A
#
# COMPACT_ATOMS: atom_id res chain seq x y z
N MET A 1 13.12 14.71 -20.12
CA MET A 1 11.80 14.09 -20.31
C MET A 1 11.58 13.18 -19.11
N ALA A 2 10.62 13.46 -18.24
CA ALA A 2 10.33 12.56 -17.12
C ALA A 2 9.78 11.24 -17.71
N PRO A 3 10.31 10.06 -17.32
CA PRO A 3 9.74 8.80 -17.78
C PRO A 3 8.26 8.74 -17.34
N ASN A 4 7.39 8.32 -18.25
CA ASN A 4 5.96 8.13 -18.01
C ASN A 4 5.74 7.31 -16.72
N SER A 5 5.34 7.98 -15.65
CA SER A 5 5.21 7.46 -14.29
C SER A 5 3.84 6.83 -14.01
N THR A 6 3.27 6.19 -15.03
CA THR A 6 2.01 5.45 -14.92
C THR A 6 2.34 4.02 -14.51
N TRP A 7 1.76 3.55 -13.42
CA TRP A 7 1.94 2.15 -12.95
C TRP A 7 1.50 1.15 -14.02
N ASP A 8 2.30 0.13 -14.28
CA ASP A 8 1.97 -0.91 -15.26
C ASP A 8 1.02 -1.95 -14.66
N GLN A 9 -0.22 -1.95 -15.12
CA GLN A 9 -1.28 -2.86 -14.66
C GLN A 9 -1.10 -4.31 -15.14
N SER A 10 -0.21 -4.56 -16.09
CA SER A 10 0.05 -5.90 -16.64
C SER A 10 1.10 -6.69 -15.87
N MET A 11 1.72 -6.08 -14.86
CA MET A 11 2.78 -6.70 -14.06
C MET A 11 2.29 -7.96 -13.33
N SER A 12 3.10 -9.02 -13.39
CA SER A 12 2.90 -10.20 -12.54
C SER A 12 3.15 -9.89 -11.06
N GLN A 13 2.81 -10.82 -10.15
CA GLN A 13 3.15 -10.67 -8.74
C GLN A 13 4.67 -10.57 -8.53
N ASP A 14 5.48 -11.35 -9.27
CA ASP A 14 6.94 -11.28 -9.19
C ASP A 14 7.47 -9.97 -9.74
N ASP A 15 6.95 -9.48 -10.88
CA ASP A 15 7.30 -8.16 -11.42
C ASP A 15 7.07 -7.06 -10.39
N MET A 16 5.92 -7.09 -9.69
CA MET A 16 5.62 -6.14 -8.61
C MET A 16 6.59 -6.27 -7.45
N MET A 17 7.09 -7.46 -7.12
CA MET A 17 8.06 -7.60 -6.03
C MET A 17 9.41 -6.98 -6.37
N GLU A 18 9.86 -7.08 -7.62
CA GLU A 18 11.15 -6.55 -8.05
C GLU A 18 11.09 -5.05 -8.39
N LYS A 19 10.06 -4.61 -9.11
CA LYS A 19 10.01 -3.27 -9.71
C LYS A 19 9.35 -2.22 -8.81
N ASP A 20 8.37 -2.61 -7.98
CA ASP A 20 7.75 -1.66 -7.06
C ASP A 20 8.75 -1.29 -5.95
N THR A 21 8.99 0.01 -5.77
CA THR A 21 9.84 0.54 -4.71
C THR A 21 8.99 1.17 -3.61
N VAL A 22 9.04 0.61 -2.41
CA VAL A 22 8.28 1.10 -1.24
C VAL A 22 9.06 2.15 -0.45
N LEU A 23 8.37 2.89 0.41
CA LEU A 23 8.96 3.97 1.21
C LEU A 23 9.50 3.41 2.54
N VAL A 24 10.82 3.47 2.75
CA VAL A 24 11.46 3.02 4.00
C VAL A 24 11.38 4.13 5.03
N LEU A 25 11.03 3.77 6.27
CA LEU A 25 10.71 4.71 7.33
C LEU A 25 11.60 4.57 8.56
N ASP A 26 11.70 5.65 9.33
CA ASP A 26 12.03 5.58 10.75
C ASP A 26 10.77 5.30 11.62
N ASN A 27 10.96 5.17 12.94
CA ASN A 27 9.86 4.90 13.88
C ASN A 27 8.84 6.05 14.03
N ASN A 28 9.14 7.23 13.51
CA ASN A 28 8.26 8.39 13.54
C ASN A 28 7.52 8.58 12.21
N ASP A 29 7.61 7.61 11.30
CA ASP A 29 7.02 7.65 9.97
C ASP A 29 7.62 8.78 9.11
N ASN A 30 8.90 9.07 9.28
CA ASN A 30 9.67 9.89 8.34
C ASN A 30 10.29 8.99 7.27
N VAL A 31 10.20 9.40 6.01
CA VAL A 31 10.85 8.68 4.90
C VAL A 31 12.35 8.89 4.97
N ILE A 32 13.10 7.79 5.12
CA ILE A 32 14.57 7.78 5.20
C ILE A 32 15.22 7.14 3.98
N GLY A 33 14.42 6.54 3.09
CA GLY A 33 14.89 5.92 1.87
C GLY A 33 13.78 5.20 1.14
N SER A 34 14.16 4.33 0.20
CA SER A 34 13.25 3.48 -0.54
C SER A 34 13.92 2.14 -0.82
N GLU A 35 13.12 1.08 -0.91
CA GLU A 35 13.62 -0.29 -1.11
C GLU A 35 12.65 -1.07 -2.00
N SER A 36 13.14 -2.11 -2.69
CA SER A 36 12.28 -3.03 -3.41
C SER A 36 11.24 -3.65 -2.49
N LYS A 37 10.06 -3.91 -3.04
CA LYS A 37 8.99 -4.59 -2.31
C LYS A 37 9.43 -5.97 -1.83
N ARG A 38 10.23 -6.71 -2.62
CA ARG A 38 10.83 -7.99 -2.21
C ARG A 38 11.67 -7.85 -0.95
N ALA A 39 12.73 -7.05 -0.99
CA ALA A 39 13.65 -6.92 0.15
C ALA A 39 12.92 -6.39 1.40
N SER A 40 11.89 -5.55 1.22
CA SER A 40 11.10 -5.04 2.34
C SER A 40 10.23 -6.09 3.04
N HIS A 41 9.92 -7.19 2.35
CA HIS A 41 9.14 -8.33 2.88
C HIS A 41 10.01 -9.58 3.11
N GLU A 42 11.33 -9.45 3.04
CA GLU A 42 12.26 -10.54 3.34
C GLU A 42 12.62 -10.52 4.83
N PHE A 43 12.55 -11.69 5.46
CA PHE A 43 12.86 -11.87 6.88
C PHE A 43 14.12 -12.72 7.00
N THR A 44 15.17 -12.14 7.56
CA THR A 44 16.46 -12.81 7.75
C THR A 44 16.78 -12.94 9.24
N THR A 45 17.82 -13.70 9.59
CA THR A 45 18.29 -13.81 10.98
C THR A 45 18.78 -12.49 11.54
N SER A 46 19.41 -11.64 10.71
CA SER A 46 19.83 -10.28 11.10
C SER A 46 18.68 -9.27 11.05
N GLN A 47 17.59 -9.59 10.35
CA GLN A 47 16.44 -8.71 10.14
C GLN A 47 15.12 -9.45 10.31
N SER A 48 14.89 -9.93 11.52
CA SER A 48 13.75 -10.79 11.87
C SER A 48 12.38 -10.10 11.80
N ARG A 49 12.34 -8.76 11.65
CA ARG A 49 11.12 -7.96 11.50
C ARG A 49 10.97 -7.31 10.13
N GLY A 50 11.80 -7.67 9.15
CA GLY A 50 11.82 -7.05 7.83
C GLY A 50 12.25 -5.57 7.88
N VAL A 51 12.16 -4.87 6.75
CA VAL A 51 12.44 -3.43 6.66
C VAL A 51 11.18 -2.67 7.06
N LEU A 52 11.27 -1.67 7.93
CA LEU A 52 10.12 -0.81 8.23
C LEU A 52 9.79 0.06 7.01
N HIS A 53 8.58 -0.09 6.50
CA HIS A 53 8.11 0.62 5.30
C HIS A 53 6.66 1.08 5.43
N ARG A 54 6.29 2.12 4.69
CA ARG A 54 4.94 2.67 4.72
C ARG A 54 3.94 1.75 4.00
N ALA A 55 2.78 1.56 4.63
CA ALA A 55 1.66 0.84 4.07
C ALA A 55 0.35 1.62 4.25
N PHE A 56 -0.71 1.18 3.57
CA PHE A 56 -2.08 1.63 3.83
C PHE A 56 -3.03 0.43 3.93
N SER A 57 -4.15 0.65 4.62
CA SER A 57 -5.24 -0.31 4.77
C SER A 57 -6.57 0.40 4.56
N VAL A 58 -7.30 0.02 3.52
CA VAL A 58 -8.61 0.59 3.17
C VAL A 58 -9.73 -0.23 3.81
N PHE A 59 -10.71 0.47 4.39
CA PHE A 59 -11.97 -0.09 4.85
C PHE A 59 -13.09 0.63 4.10
N LEU A 60 -13.67 -0.05 3.12
CA LEU A 60 -14.76 0.48 2.30
C LEU A 60 -16.08 -0.07 2.81
N PHE A 61 -16.99 0.83 3.16
CA PHE A 61 -18.31 0.50 3.66
C PHE A 61 -19.35 0.84 2.60
N ASP A 62 -20.35 -0.03 2.46
CA ASP A 62 -21.56 0.31 1.73
C ASP A 62 -22.31 1.44 2.45
N GLU A 63 -22.70 2.49 1.73
CA GLU A 63 -23.35 3.66 2.33
C GLU A 63 -24.78 3.36 2.81
N SER A 64 -25.47 2.40 2.17
CA SER A 64 -26.85 2.05 2.48
C SER A 64 -27.00 1.01 3.59
N THR A 65 -26.11 0.02 3.63
CA THR A 65 -26.16 -1.09 4.60
C THR A 65 -25.15 -0.95 5.74
N SER A 66 -24.14 -0.07 5.60
CA SER A 66 -22.99 0.04 6.50
C SER A 66 -22.14 -1.24 6.59
N GLU A 67 -22.28 -2.17 5.65
CA GLU A 67 -21.48 -3.40 5.61
C GLU A 67 -20.06 -3.12 5.08
N LEU A 68 -19.08 -3.83 5.63
CA LEU A 68 -17.67 -3.74 5.23
C LEU A 68 -17.36 -4.71 4.08
N LEU A 69 -16.78 -4.19 3.00
CA LEU A 69 -16.24 -5.03 1.92
C LEU A 69 -14.96 -5.74 2.38
N LEU A 70 -15.02 -7.06 2.51
CA LEU A 70 -13.87 -7.93 2.78
C LEU A 70 -13.30 -8.53 1.49
N GLN A 71 -11.99 -8.79 1.47
CA GLN A 71 -11.31 -9.44 0.36
C GLN A 71 -10.69 -10.77 0.82
N LYS A 72 -10.89 -11.84 0.03
CA LYS A 72 -10.06 -13.05 0.14
C LYS A 72 -8.87 -12.92 -0.79
N ARG A 73 -7.66 -12.97 -0.25
CA ARG A 73 -6.42 -12.83 -1.04
C ARG A 73 -6.28 -13.98 -2.03
N ALA A 74 -5.83 -13.68 -3.25
CA ALA A 74 -5.54 -14.70 -4.26
C ALA A 74 -4.45 -15.68 -3.77
N SER A 75 -4.52 -16.92 -4.24
CA SER A 75 -3.52 -17.96 -3.91
C SER A 75 -2.12 -17.63 -4.44
N THR A 76 -2.02 -16.77 -5.46
CA THR A 76 -0.77 -16.31 -6.06
C THR A 76 -0.09 -15.18 -5.30
N LYS A 77 -0.69 -14.66 -4.22
CA LYS A 77 -0.04 -13.65 -3.37
C LYS A 77 1.15 -14.28 -2.64
N ILE A 78 2.29 -13.62 -2.69
CA ILE A 78 3.54 -14.11 -2.08
C ILE A 78 3.47 -14.10 -0.55
N THR A 79 2.77 -13.13 0.04
CA THR A 79 2.50 -13.07 1.49
C THR A 79 1.04 -13.36 1.77
N PHE A 80 0.75 -14.19 2.77
CA PHE A 80 -0.57 -14.53 3.28
C PHE A 80 -1.58 -14.93 2.18
N PRO A 81 -1.28 -15.94 1.33
CA PRO A 81 -2.21 -16.40 0.30
C PRO A 81 -3.50 -16.96 0.93
N ASN A 82 -4.65 -16.76 0.28
CA ASN A 82 -5.97 -17.27 0.69
C ASN A 82 -6.55 -16.71 2.01
N VAL A 83 -5.86 -15.78 2.68
CA VAL A 83 -6.33 -15.15 3.91
C VAL A 83 -7.45 -14.15 3.60
N TRP A 84 -8.49 -14.12 4.45
CA TRP A 84 -9.49 -13.07 4.46
C TRP A 84 -8.98 -11.85 5.21
N THR A 85 -9.08 -10.68 4.59
CA THR A 85 -8.64 -9.40 5.14
C THR A 85 -9.66 -8.30 4.80
N ASN A 86 -9.42 -7.08 5.29
CA ASN A 86 -10.15 -5.87 4.90
C ASN A 86 -10.12 -5.61 3.38
N THR A 87 -10.76 -4.52 2.94
CA THR A 87 -11.01 -4.23 1.52
C THR A 87 -9.76 -4.25 0.64
N CYS A 88 -8.69 -3.56 1.02
CA CYS A 88 -7.46 -3.50 0.24
C CYS A 88 -6.27 -3.05 1.10
N CYS A 89 -5.14 -3.73 0.97
CA CYS A 89 -3.87 -3.37 1.64
C CYS A 89 -2.73 -3.38 0.62
N SER A 90 -1.89 -2.35 0.66
CA SER A 90 -0.69 -2.25 -0.17
C SER A 90 0.20 -1.12 0.34
N HIS A 91 1.14 -0.68 -0.49
CA HIS A 91 2.13 0.35 -0.19
C HIS A 91 2.01 1.54 -1.15
N PRO A 92 2.22 2.77 -0.67
CA PRO A 92 2.62 3.89 -1.50
C PRO A 92 4.01 3.63 -2.11
N LEU A 93 4.20 4.03 -3.36
CA LEU A 93 5.42 3.75 -4.13
C LEU A 93 6.18 5.02 -4.49
N HIS A 94 7.51 4.90 -4.61
CA HIS A 94 8.34 5.98 -5.11
C HIS A 94 8.20 6.11 -6.65
N GLY A 95 8.28 7.33 -7.19
CA GLY A 95 8.31 7.57 -8.65
C GLY A 95 6.95 7.52 -9.37
N MET A 96 5.84 7.49 -8.64
CA MET A 96 4.48 7.44 -9.21
C MET A 96 3.96 8.80 -9.68
N SER A 97 3.06 8.80 -10.66
CA SER A 97 2.17 9.93 -10.99
C SER A 97 0.72 9.44 -11.12
N PRO A 98 -0.23 10.02 -10.35
CA PRO A 98 -0.02 11.03 -9.32
C PRO A 98 0.91 10.55 -8.19
N GLY A 99 1.59 11.49 -7.53
CA GLY A 99 2.61 11.18 -6.53
C GLY A 99 2.04 10.46 -5.31
N GLU A 100 2.80 9.50 -4.78
CA GLU A 100 2.40 8.67 -3.63
C GLU A 100 3.27 8.88 -2.38
N VAL A 101 4.22 9.82 -2.44
CA VAL A 101 5.12 10.15 -1.32
C VAL A 101 4.62 11.38 -0.59
N ASP A 102 4.12 11.19 0.62
CA ASP A 102 3.72 12.28 1.51
C ASP A 102 4.91 12.83 2.30
N LYS A 103 4.96 14.15 2.49
CA LYS A 103 5.95 14.81 3.34
C LYS A 103 5.66 14.56 4.82
N ALA A 104 6.69 14.59 5.65
CA ALA A 104 6.54 14.39 7.10
C ALA A 104 5.55 15.39 7.75
N GLU A 105 5.60 16.67 7.33
CA GLU A 105 4.69 17.72 7.81
C GLU A 105 3.22 17.46 7.46
N ASP A 106 2.96 16.91 6.27
CA ASP A 106 1.63 16.56 5.79
C ASP A 106 1.09 15.34 6.56
N VAL A 107 1.91 14.30 6.70
CA VAL A 107 1.55 13.11 7.47
C VAL A 107 1.24 13.48 8.93
N ALA A 108 2.03 14.35 9.55
CA ALA A 108 1.85 14.78 10.93
C ALA A 108 0.51 15.52 11.14
N ASN A 109 0.00 16.22 10.12
CA ASN A 109 -1.29 16.90 10.17
C ASN A 109 -2.47 16.05 9.63
N GLY A 110 -2.22 14.79 9.24
CA GLY A 110 -3.21 13.87 8.70
C GLY A 110 -3.53 14.05 7.22
N SER A 111 -2.83 14.96 6.52
CA SER A 111 -2.87 15.07 5.08
C SER A 111 -2.00 13.99 4.44
N VAL A 112 -2.64 12.91 3.99
CA VAL A 112 -1.95 11.72 3.42
C VAL A 112 -2.37 11.48 1.96
N MET A 113 -2.27 12.51 1.14
CA MET A 113 -2.74 12.45 -0.25
C MET A 113 -2.00 11.40 -1.07
N GLY A 114 -0.71 11.22 -0.85
CA GLY A 114 0.11 10.20 -1.47
C GLY A 114 -0.37 8.78 -1.14
N ALA A 115 -0.63 8.50 0.14
CA ALA A 115 -1.23 7.22 0.55
C ALA A 115 -2.63 7.01 -0.05
N LYS A 116 -3.45 8.06 -0.19
CA LYS A 116 -4.77 7.99 -0.83
C LYS A 116 -4.65 7.72 -2.34
N ASN A 117 -3.69 8.33 -3.03
CA ASN A 117 -3.42 8.05 -4.44
C ASN A 117 -3.02 6.58 -4.65
N ALA A 118 -2.17 6.05 -3.76
CA ALA A 118 -1.79 4.65 -3.77
C ALA A 118 -2.99 3.72 -3.54
N ALA A 119 -3.89 4.08 -2.60
CA ALA A 119 -5.13 3.37 -2.36
C ALA A 119 -6.04 3.35 -3.59
N VAL A 120 -6.24 4.48 -4.27
CA VAL A 120 -7.02 4.55 -5.52
C VAL A 120 -6.44 3.62 -6.59
N ARG A 121 -5.13 3.67 -6.82
CA ARG A 121 -4.44 2.81 -7.78
C ARG A 121 -4.69 1.33 -7.48
N LYS A 122 -4.55 0.93 -6.22
CA LYS A 122 -4.63 -0.47 -5.81
C LYS A 122 -6.05 -0.99 -5.71
N LEU A 123 -7.04 -0.16 -5.36
CA LEU A 123 -8.45 -0.50 -5.45
C LEU A 123 -8.85 -0.78 -6.91
N ASN A 124 -8.38 0.01 -7.86
CA ASN A 124 -8.60 -0.26 -9.28
C ASN A 124 -7.93 -1.57 -9.71
N HIS A 125 -6.65 -1.77 -9.38
CA HIS A 125 -5.92 -2.97 -9.77
C HIS A 125 -6.50 -4.26 -9.14
N GLU A 126 -6.92 -4.24 -7.88
CA GLU A 126 -7.33 -5.47 -7.18
C GLU A 126 -8.82 -5.75 -7.22
N LEU A 127 -9.66 -4.71 -7.32
CA LEU A 127 -11.11 -4.82 -7.26
C LEU A 127 -11.81 -4.26 -8.50
N GLY A 128 -11.06 -3.69 -9.46
CA GLY A 128 -11.63 -3.07 -10.65
C GLY A 128 -12.39 -1.76 -10.37
N LEU A 129 -12.20 -1.15 -9.19
CA LEU A 129 -12.88 0.08 -8.80
C LEU A 129 -12.15 1.31 -9.37
N PRO A 130 -12.72 2.02 -10.37
CA PRO A 130 -12.07 3.16 -10.97
C PRO A 130 -12.02 4.35 -9.99
N GLY A 131 -11.01 5.20 -10.12
CA GLY A 131 -10.80 6.33 -9.20
C GLY A 131 -11.94 7.34 -9.14
N GLN A 132 -12.81 7.38 -10.16
CA GLN A 132 -14.03 8.18 -10.17
C GLN A 132 -15.07 7.69 -9.15
N GLU A 133 -15.13 6.38 -8.89
CA GLU A 133 -16.04 5.78 -7.90
C GLU A 133 -15.47 5.87 -6.48
N VAL A 134 -14.14 5.80 -6.35
CA VAL A 134 -13.42 5.89 -5.07
C VAL A 134 -12.45 7.07 -5.03
N PRO A 135 -12.88 8.33 -5.20
CA PRO A 135 -11.96 9.45 -5.30
C PRO A 135 -11.20 9.69 -3.99
N ALA A 136 -9.90 9.99 -4.09
CA ALA A 136 -9.03 10.26 -2.94
C ALA A 136 -9.60 11.33 -1.98
N SER A 137 -10.31 12.33 -2.51
CA SER A 137 -10.95 13.39 -1.72
C SER A 137 -12.02 12.87 -0.75
N LYS A 138 -12.66 11.73 -1.04
CA LYS A 138 -13.66 11.10 -0.15
C LYS A 138 -13.04 10.12 0.85
N MET A 139 -11.76 9.74 0.67
CA MET A 139 -11.09 8.86 1.62
C MET A 139 -10.77 9.61 2.91
N LYS A 140 -11.22 9.05 4.03
CA LYS A 140 -10.97 9.60 5.38
C LYS A 140 -9.76 8.89 5.99
N PHE A 141 -8.73 9.66 6.32
CA PHE A 141 -7.62 9.16 7.12
C PHE A 141 -8.03 9.16 8.59
N LEU A 142 -7.82 8.04 9.28
CA LEU A 142 -8.16 7.88 10.69
C LEU A 142 -6.93 8.01 11.58
N THR A 143 -5.96 7.11 11.41
CA THR A 143 -4.76 7.04 12.24
C THR A 143 -3.70 6.15 11.58
N ARG A 144 -2.57 5.95 12.26
CA ARG A 144 -1.49 5.05 11.89
C ARG A 144 -1.32 3.96 12.93
N LEU A 145 -0.95 2.77 12.48
CA LEU A 145 -0.64 1.61 13.32
C LEU A 145 0.73 1.08 12.90
N HIS A 146 1.65 0.97 13.85
CA HIS A 146 2.93 0.30 13.65
C HIS A 146 2.79 -1.15 14.11
N TYR A 147 2.94 -2.09 13.19
CA TYR A 147 2.91 -3.51 13.46
C TYR A 147 3.97 -4.25 12.62
N TRP A 148 4.24 -5.50 12.98
CA TRP A 148 4.96 -6.43 12.13
C TRP A 148 4.27 -7.79 12.21
N ALA A 149 4.34 -8.55 11.12
CA ALA A 149 3.89 -9.92 11.04
C ALA A 149 4.79 -10.66 10.06
N ALA A 150 5.21 -11.86 10.41
CA ALA A 150 5.85 -12.79 9.49
C ALA A 150 4.81 -13.82 9.04
N ASP A 151 4.83 -14.19 7.77
CA ASP A 151 4.03 -15.32 7.30
C ASP A 151 4.61 -16.58 7.95
N THR A 152 3.88 -17.19 8.87
CA THR A 152 4.27 -18.44 9.49
C THR A 152 4.01 -19.55 8.48
N VAL A 153 5.05 -19.94 7.75
CA VAL A 153 5.12 -21.29 7.18
C VAL A 153 5.40 -22.28 8.29
#